data_AF-A0A7C2Q7Q9-F1
#
_entry.id   AF-A0A7C2Q7Q9-F1
#
_cell.length_a   1.000
_cell.length_b   1.000
_cell.length_c   1.000
_cell.angle_alpha   90.00
_cell.angle_beta   90.00
_cell.angle_gamma   90.00
#
_symmetry.space_group_name_H-M   'P 1'
#
loop_
_entity.id
_entity.type
_entity.pdbx_description
1 polymer ?
#
loop_
_entity_poly.entity_id
_entity_poly.type
_entity_poly.pdbx_seq_one_letter_code
_entity_poly.pdbx_strand_id
1 'polypeptide(L)'
;MTVKKFLEMTPDERDEYVKEFDKEFIADTFRPLTPKQRAAWERIRRKRPRGRPVRGKGSTVISISVERELLAASDRLARKKHISRSSLIARGLRAVLAVEGV
;
A
#
# COMPACT_ATOMS: atom_id res chain seq x y z
N MET A 1 23.30 -2.72 -11.73
CA MET A 1 23.15 -3.14 -13.14
C MET A 1 22.10 -2.24 -13.79
N THR A 2 22.32 -1.76 -15.02
CA THR A 2 21.31 -0.99 -15.77
C THR A 2 20.46 -1.94 -16.61
N VAL A 3 19.17 -1.65 -16.78
CA VAL A 3 18.23 -2.48 -17.58
C VAL A 3 18.78 -2.77 -18.98
N LYS A 4 19.40 -1.78 -19.63
CA LYS A 4 20.01 -1.93 -20.95
C LYS A 4 21.06 -3.06 -21.00
N LYS A 5 21.91 -3.15 -19.98
CA LYS A 5 22.98 -4.16 -19.90
C LYS A 5 22.43 -5.58 -19.70
N PHE A 6 21.30 -5.73 -19.00
CA PHE A 6 20.66 -7.03 -18.79
C PHE A 6 19.98 -7.55 -20.07
N LEU A 7 19.41 -6.66 -20.88
CA LEU A 7 18.76 -7.05 -22.13
C LEU A 7 19.75 -7.44 -23.24
N GLU A 8 20.99 -6.98 -23.15
CA GLU A 8 22.08 -7.30 -24.07
C GLU A 8 22.78 -8.64 -23.74
N MET A 9 22.46 -9.27 -22.60
CA MET A 9 23.01 -10.57 -22.19
C MET A 9 22.42 -11.73 -23.00
N THR A 10 23.19 -12.81 -23.14
CA THR A 10 22.69 -14.06 -23.72
C THR A 10 21.59 -14.68 -22.84
N PRO A 11 20.77 -15.60 -23.34
CA PRO A 11 19.82 -16.36 -22.51
C PRO A 11 20.50 -17.00 -21.29
N ASP A 12 21.62 -17.70 -21.48
CA ASP A 12 22.34 -18.40 -20.42
C ASP A 12 22.89 -17.45 -19.34
N GLU A 13 23.39 -16.28 -19.75
CA GLU A 13 23.87 -15.24 -18.82
C GLU A 13 22.73 -14.64 -17.99
N ARG A 14 21.53 -14.51 -18.59
CA ARG A 14 20.34 -14.03 -17.87
C ARG A 14 19.83 -15.07 -16.90
N ASP A 15 19.83 -16.34 -17.28
CA ASP A 15 19.41 -17.45 -16.44
C ASP A 15 20.34 -17.59 -15.21
N GLU A 16 21.65 -17.54 -15.40
CA GLU A 16 22.59 -17.56 -14.27
C GLU A 16 22.45 -16.31 -13.38
N TYR A 17 22.16 -15.15 -13.97
CA TYR A 17 21.93 -13.92 -13.21
C TYR A 17 20.68 -13.98 -12.33
N VAL A 18 19.58 -14.56 -12.81
CA VAL A 18 18.31 -14.61 -12.06
C VAL A 18 18.24 -15.77 -11.06
N LYS A 19 19.16 -16.73 -11.15
CA LYS A 19 19.26 -17.90 -10.27
C LYS A 19 19.30 -17.57 -8.78
N GLU A 20 19.74 -16.37 -8.40
CA GLU A 20 19.70 -15.91 -7.01
C GLU A 20 18.28 -15.72 -6.47
N PHE A 21 17.30 -15.47 -7.35
CA PHE A 21 15.89 -15.26 -7.02
C PHE A 21 15.07 -16.56 -6.93
N ASP A 22 15.61 -17.68 -7.42
CA ASP A 22 14.96 -19.01 -7.32
C ASP A 22 15.04 -19.60 -5.89
N LYS A 23 15.71 -18.91 -4.96
CA LYS A 23 15.81 -19.33 -3.57
C LYS A 23 14.53 -18.99 -2.81
N GLU A 24 13.70 -20.00 -2.53
CA GLU A 24 12.39 -19.83 -1.87
C GLU A 24 12.46 -19.28 -0.44
N PHE A 25 13.53 -19.58 0.31
CA PHE A 25 13.64 -19.20 1.73
C PHE A 25 15.07 -18.82 2.12
N ILE A 26 15.34 -17.51 2.16
CA ILE A 26 16.66 -16.93 2.50
C ILE A 26 16.68 -16.27 3.90
N ALA A 27 15.86 -16.76 4.83
CA ALA A 27 15.68 -16.12 6.13
C ALA A 27 16.96 -16.11 7.00
N ASP A 28 17.86 -17.05 6.74
CA ASP A 28 19.21 -17.15 7.28
C ASP A 28 20.12 -15.97 6.91
N THR A 29 19.80 -15.24 5.83
CA THR A 29 20.51 -14.01 5.43
C THR A 29 20.06 -12.77 6.20
N PHE A 30 18.97 -12.87 6.96
CA PHE A 30 18.44 -11.73 7.71
C PHE A 30 19.29 -11.43 8.94
N ARG A 31 19.43 -10.13 9.21
CA ARG A 31 20.13 -9.61 10.39
C ARG A 31 19.34 -8.50 11.05
N PRO A 32 19.55 -8.27 12.36
CA PRO A 32 18.99 -7.10 13.02
C PRO A 32 19.34 -5.81 12.27
N LEU A 33 18.37 -4.90 12.18
CA LEU A 33 18.57 -3.58 11.58
C LEU A 33 19.69 -2.83 12.30
N THR A 34 20.64 -2.30 11.53
CA THR A 34 21.60 -1.31 12.04
C THR A 34 20.89 -0.05 12.53
N PRO A 35 21.52 0.77 13.39
CA PRO A 35 20.92 2.02 13.87
C PRO A 35 20.42 2.94 12.73
N LYS A 36 21.21 3.07 11.64
CA LYS A 36 20.84 3.85 10.45
C LYS A 36 19.62 3.29 9.72
N GLN A 37 19.55 1.97 9.56
CA GLN A 37 18.40 1.32 8.92
C GLN A 37 17.15 1.39 9.79
N ARG A 38 17.30 1.24 11.12
CA ARG A 38 16.20 1.40 12.08
C ARG A 38 15.64 2.81 12.06
N ALA A 39 16.49 3.84 12.00
CA ALA A 39 16.06 5.23 11.85
C ALA A 39 15.31 5.46 10.53
N ALA A 40 15.78 4.87 9.42
CA ALA A 40 15.08 4.93 8.14
C ALA A 40 13.72 4.23 8.18
N TRP A 41 13.64 3.04 8.79
CA TRP A 41 12.42 2.28 9.01
C TRP A 41 11.41 3.07 9.84
N GLU A 42 11.82 3.61 10.99
CA GLU A 42 10.95 4.42 11.85
C GLU A 42 10.45 5.67 11.13
N ARG A 43 11.30 6.35 10.36
CA ARG A 43 10.90 7.50 9.55
C ARG A 43 9.86 7.13 8.50
N ILE A 44 9.96 5.97 7.87
CA ILE A 44 8.98 5.49 6.88
C ILE A 44 7.70 5.04 7.57
N ARG A 45 7.80 4.29 8.68
CA ARG A 45 6.67 3.81 9.48
C ARG A 45 5.85 4.96 10.08
N ARG A 46 6.51 6.04 10.49
CA ARG A 46 5.88 7.27 11.02
C ARG A 46 5.24 8.13 9.93
N LYS A 47 5.65 8.00 8.66
CA LYS A 47 4.89 8.59 7.56
C LYS A 47 3.57 7.84 7.49
N ARG A 48 2.49 8.52 7.92
CA ARG A 48 1.11 8.01 8.07
C ARG A 48 0.77 6.90 7.07
N PRO A 49 -0.02 5.88 7.46
CA PRO A 49 -0.64 5.00 6.47
C PRO A 49 -1.38 5.88 5.47
N ARG A 50 -0.89 5.90 4.23
CA ARG A 50 -1.41 6.74 3.14
C ARG A 50 -2.92 6.52 3.05
N GLY A 51 -3.70 7.55 3.32
CA GLY A 51 -5.13 7.58 3.05
C GLY A 51 -6.08 7.11 4.14
N ARG A 52 -5.73 7.08 5.43
CA ARG A 52 -6.70 6.84 6.53
C ARG A 52 -6.89 8.10 7.39
N PRO A 53 -8.07 8.76 7.35
CA PRO A 53 -8.33 9.93 8.17
C PRO A 53 -8.49 9.49 9.63
N VAL A 54 -7.55 9.91 10.48
CA VAL A 54 -7.72 9.87 11.93
C VAL A 54 -8.33 11.21 12.32
N ARG A 55 -9.65 11.28 12.47
CA ARG A 55 -10.37 12.44 13.04
C ARG A 55 -11.19 11.93 14.22
N GLY A 56 -11.14 12.60 15.37
CA GLY A 56 -11.86 12.19 16.59
C GLY A 56 -11.20 11.04 17.33
N LYS A 57 -11.99 10.08 17.85
CA LYS A 57 -11.58 8.97 18.74
C LYS A 57 -10.75 7.85 18.05
N GLY A 58 -10.20 8.08 16.86
CA GLY A 58 -9.43 7.08 16.10
C GLY A 58 -10.18 6.48 14.91
N SER A 59 -9.74 5.31 14.44
CA SER A 59 -10.38 4.58 13.33
C SER A 59 -10.37 3.08 13.59
N THR A 60 -11.52 2.42 13.46
CA THR A 60 -11.64 0.95 13.49
C THR A 60 -11.59 0.39 12.07
N VAL A 61 -10.89 -0.74 11.89
CA VAL A 61 -10.86 -1.46 10.60
C VAL A 61 -12.02 -2.43 10.56
N ILE A 62 -12.84 -2.34 9.50
CA ILE A 62 -13.90 -3.28 9.21
C ILE A 62 -13.65 -3.89 7.82
N SER A 63 -14.00 -5.17 7.66
CA SER A 63 -14.02 -5.85 6.36
C SER A 63 -15.43 -5.80 5.81
N ILE A 64 -15.60 -5.29 4.59
CA ILE A 64 -16.88 -5.27 3.87
C ILE A 64 -16.66 -5.69 2.42
N SER A 65 -17.61 -6.42 1.86
CA SER A 65 -17.69 -6.68 0.43
C SER A 65 -18.52 -5.60 -0.23
N VAL A 66 -18.04 -5.07 -1.36
CA VAL A 66 -18.71 -4.02 -2.14
C VAL A 66 -18.66 -4.43 -3.60
N GLU A 67 -19.68 -4.06 -4.37
CA GLU A 67 -19.70 -4.30 -5.82
C GLU A 67 -18.48 -3.64 -6.49
N ARG A 68 -17.89 -4.32 -7.49
CA ARG A 68 -16.59 -3.96 -8.08
C ARG A 68 -16.66 -2.61 -8.81
N GLU A 69 -17.69 -2.38 -9.60
CA GLU A 69 -17.86 -1.14 -10.35
C GLU A 69 -18.17 0.05 -9.42
N LEU A 70 -18.93 -0.18 -8.35
CA LEU A 70 -19.17 0.81 -7.30
C LEU A 70 -17.87 1.20 -6.59
N LEU A 71 -17.00 0.24 -6.30
CA LEU A 71 -15.69 0.51 -5.71
C LEU A 71 -14.81 1.33 -6.68
N ALA A 72 -14.78 0.95 -7.96
CA ALA A 72 -14.04 1.67 -8.98
C ALA A 72 -14.53 3.12 -9.16
N ALA A 73 -15.86 3.32 -9.20
CA ALA A 73 -16.48 4.64 -9.26
C ALA A 73 -16.14 5.49 -8.03
N SER A 74 -16.15 4.88 -6.84
CA SER A 74 -15.78 5.54 -5.59
C SER A 74 -14.33 6.01 -5.59
N ASP A 75 -13.40 5.19 -6.09
CA ASP A 75 -11.99 5.56 -6.21
C ASP A 75 -11.77 6.70 -7.22
N ARG A 76 -12.47 6.67 -8.37
CA ARG A 76 -12.43 7.77 -9.35
C ARG A 76 -12.91 9.09 -8.72
N LEU A 77 -14.01 9.06 -7.98
CA LEU A 77 -14.57 10.23 -7.32
C LEU A 77 -13.63 10.77 -6.22
N ALA A 78 -13.04 9.88 -5.42
CA ALA A 78 -12.09 10.26 -4.38
C ALA A 78 -10.86 10.98 -4.97
N ARG A 79 -10.32 10.47 -6.09
CA ARG A 79 -9.23 11.12 -6.82
C ARG A 79 -9.63 12.49 -7.36
N LYS A 80 -10.78 12.60 -8.03
CA LYS A 80 -11.30 13.88 -8.56
C LYS A 80 -11.45 14.94 -7.45
N LYS A 81 -11.79 14.52 -6.23
CA LYS A 81 -11.97 15.41 -5.07
C LYS A 81 -10.70 15.58 -4.22
N HIS A 82 -9.56 15.01 -4.63
CA HIS A 82 -8.30 15.04 -3.87
C HIS A 82 -8.44 14.58 -2.41
N ILE A 83 -9.30 13.59 -2.15
CA ILE A 83 -9.49 12.98 -0.82
C ILE A 83 -9.20 11.47 -0.88
N SER A 84 -8.99 10.84 0.29
CA SER A 84 -8.87 9.39 0.35
C SER A 84 -10.22 8.70 0.15
N ARG A 85 -10.20 7.47 -0.38
CA ARG A 85 -11.39 6.60 -0.46
C ARG A 85 -12.10 6.45 0.89
N SER A 86 -11.35 6.23 1.96
CA SER A 86 -11.90 6.15 3.32
C SER A 86 -12.57 7.45 3.77
N SER A 87 -12.07 8.61 3.36
CA SER A 87 -12.71 9.90 3.65
C SER A 87 -14.00 10.08 2.85
N LEU A 88 -14.06 9.57 1.62
CA LEU A 88 -15.29 9.57 0.81
C LEU A 88 -16.34 8.66 1.45
N ILE A 89 -15.97 7.42 1.80
CA ILE A 89 -16.86 6.45 2.46
C ILE A 89 -17.39 7.01 3.79
N ALA A 90 -16.53 7.59 4.62
CA ALA A 90 -16.95 8.20 5.88
C ALA A 90 -17.91 9.39 5.67
N ARG A 91 -17.78 10.15 4.58
CA ARG A 91 -18.75 11.22 4.23
C ARG A 91 -20.10 10.63 3.83
N GLY A 92 -20.10 9.58 3.01
CA GLY A 92 -21.32 8.87 2.62
C GLY A 92 -22.07 8.29 3.83
N LEU A 93 -21.36 7.58 4.70
CA LEU A 93 -21.93 7.03 5.93
C LEU A 93 -22.55 8.10 6.83
N ARG A 94 -21.85 9.23 7.05
CA ARG A 94 -22.41 10.35 7.84
C ARG A 94 -23.67 10.93 7.20
N ALA A 95 -23.72 11.04 5.88
CA ALA A 95 -24.89 11.56 5.19
C ALA A 95 -26.09 10.63 5.34
N VAL A 96 -25.88 9.30 5.24
CA VAL A 96 -26.94 8.31 5.46
C VAL A 96 -27.42 8.35 6.91
N LEU A 97 -26.51 8.31 7.90
CA LEU A 97 -26.89 8.37 9.32
C LEU A 97 -27.69 9.63 9.66
N ALA A 98 -27.30 10.78 9.11
CA ALA A 98 -28.04 12.03 9.29
C ALA A 98 -29.47 11.99 8.73
N VAL A 99 -29.68 11.27 7.61
CA VAL A 99 -31.03 11.06 7.05
C VAL A 99 -31.85 10.14 7.94
N GLU A 100 -31.24 9.12 8.53
CA GLU A 100 -31.89 8.14 9.43
C GLU A 100 -32.04 8.65 10.88
N GLY A 101 -31.57 9.87 11.18
CA GLY A 101 -31.70 10.48 12.52
C GLY A 101 -30.73 9.94 13.58
N VAL A 102 -29.59 9.37 13.15
CA VAL A 102 -28.51 8.85 14.02
C VAL A 102 -27.31 9.78 14.04
#